data_AF-A0A2V6Z487-F1
#
_entry.id   AF-A0A2V6Z487-F1
#
_cell.length_a   1.000
_cell.length_b   1.000
_cell.length_c   1.000
_cell.angle_alpha   90.00
_cell.angle_beta   90.00
_cell.angle_gamma   90.00
#
_symmetry.space_group_name_H-M   'P 1'
#
loop_
_entity.id
_entity.type
_entity.pdbx_description
1 polymer ?
#
loop_
_entity_poly.entity_id
_entity_poly.type
_entity_poly.pdbx_seq_one_letter_code
_entity_poly.pdbx_strand_id
1 'polypeptide(L)' 'ARRGARSPQDYADCMAIMTEIGVIDLDLGTRLMRMSRFRNLLVHLYARVNDGEVHRVIREDLGDLERYLASVGRYLKAEI' A
#
# COMPACT_ATOMS: atom_id res chain seq x y z
N ALA A 1 -1.04 18.16 -11.36
CA ALA A 1 -2.05 18.88 -10.55
C ALA A 1 -2.15 18.23 -9.17
N ARG A 2 -2.24 19.00 -8.08
CA ARG A 2 -2.67 18.46 -6.76
C ARG A 2 -4.13 18.08 -6.92
N ARG A 3 -4.47 16.78 -6.89
CA ARG A 3 -5.82 16.26 -7.11
C ARG A 3 -6.77 16.48 -5.91
N GLY A 4 -6.68 17.63 -5.25
CA GLY A 4 -7.46 17.93 -4.03
C GLY A 4 -7.08 17.11 -2.80
N ALA A 5 -6.16 16.15 -2.91
CA ALA A 5 -5.68 15.34 -1.80
C ALA A 5 -4.80 16.15 -0.83
N ARG A 6 -4.97 15.87 0.47
CA ARG A 6 -4.06 16.33 1.52
C ARG A 6 -2.66 15.73 1.33
N SER A 7 -1.65 16.35 1.94
CA SER A 7 -0.31 15.77 1.96
C SER A 7 -0.26 14.53 2.88
N PRO A 8 0.41 13.44 2.46
CA PRO A 8 0.63 12.29 3.32
C PRO A 8 1.61 12.63 4.45
N GLN A 9 1.37 12.07 5.64
CA GLN A 9 2.27 12.14 6.78
C GLN A 9 3.33 11.03 6.74
N ASP A 10 2.98 9.85 6.21
CA ASP A 10 3.87 8.71 6.04
C ASP A 10 3.43 7.82 4.86
N TYR A 11 4.12 6.69 4.64
CA TYR A 11 3.81 5.77 3.55
C TYR A 11 2.46 5.05 3.69
N ALA A 12 2.03 4.74 4.91
CA ALA A 12 0.71 4.14 5.11
C ALA A 12 -0.38 5.18 4.81
N ASP A 13 -0.14 6.44 5.17
CA ASP A 13 -1.04 7.55 4.91
C ASP A 13 -1.19 7.85 3.41
N CYS A 14 -0.16 7.58 2.59
CA CYS A 14 -0.31 7.58 1.13
C CYS A 14 -1.42 6.61 0.68
N MET A 15 -1.44 5.39 1.21
CA MET A 15 -2.44 4.38 0.85
C MET A 15 -3.83 4.74 1.36
N ALA A 16 -3.91 5.35 2.55
CA ALA A 16 -5.16 5.90 3.07
C ALA A 16 -5.73 6.97 2.14
N ILE A 17 -4.93 7.97 1.76
CA ILE A 17 -5.34 9.03 0.84
C ILE A 17 -5.80 8.45 -0.50
N MET A 18 -5.04 7.50 -1.08
CA MET A 18 -5.43 6.86 -2.34
C MET A 18 -6.76 6.12 -2.25
N THR A 19 -7.10 5.60 -1.07
CA THR A 19 -8.42 5.01 -0.80
C THR A 19 -9.50 6.08 -0.68
N GLU A 20 -9.22 7.17 0.05
CA GLU A 20 -10.13 8.32 0.23
C GLU A 20 -10.55 8.93 -1.12
N ILE A 21 -9.62 9.04 -2.07
CA ILE A 21 -9.89 9.59 -3.41
C ILE A 21 -10.32 8.52 -4.44
N GLY A 22 -10.56 7.28 -4.01
CA GLY A 22 -11.12 6.21 -4.85
C GLY A 22 -10.16 5.62 -5.89
N VAL A 23 -8.84 5.79 -5.74
CA VAL A 23 -7.85 5.16 -6.64
C VAL A 23 -7.75 3.66 -6.39
N ILE A 24 -7.89 3.24 -5.14
CA ILE A 24 -7.90 1.84 -4.70
C ILE A 24 -9.11 1.59 -3.80
N ASP A 25 -9.59 0.34 -3.77
CA ASP A 25 -10.68 -0.05 -2.88
C ASP A 25 -10.23 -0.14 -1.40
N LEU A 26 -11.20 -0.14 -0.48
CA LEU A 26 -10.93 -0.13 0.96
C LEU A 26 -10.18 -1.38 1.46
N ASP A 27 -10.43 -2.55 0.87
CA ASP A 27 -9.74 -3.79 1.23
C ASP A 27 -8.26 -3.68 0.85
N LEU A 28 -7.97 -3.34 -0.41
CA LEU A 28 -6.63 -3.17 -0.91
C LEU A 28 -5.89 -2.06 -0.16
N GLY A 29 -6.53 -0.92 0.08
CA GLY A 29 -5.99 0.18 0.87
C GLY A 29 -5.55 -0.27 2.27
N THR A 30 -6.42 -1.00 2.97
CA THR A 30 -6.12 -1.52 4.31
C THR A 30 -4.92 -2.47 4.32
N ARG A 31 -4.83 -3.36 3.32
CA ARG A 31 -3.71 -4.31 3.20
C ARG A 31 -2.40 -3.59 2.86
N LEU A 32 -2.41 -2.63 1.93
CA LEU A 32 -1.24 -1.85 1.57
C LEU A 32 -0.73 -0.98 2.73
N MET A 33 -1.62 -0.39 3.54
CA MET A 33 -1.22 0.32 4.77
C MET A 33 -0.46 -0.61 5.74
N ARG A 34 -0.94 -1.85 5.92
CA ARG A 34 -0.27 -2.85 6.76
C ARG A 34 1.10 -3.22 6.19
N MET A 35 1.18 -3.43 4.87
CA MET A 35 2.44 -3.72 4.19
C MET A 35 3.45 -2.56 4.31
N SER A 36 3.02 -1.30 4.22
CA SER A 36 3.89 -0.13 4.45
C SER A 36 4.48 -0.11 5.86
N ARG A 37 3.70 -0.49 6.87
CA ARG A 37 4.19 -0.62 8.25
C ARG A 37 5.12 -1.82 8.42
N PHE A 38 4.80 -2.95 7.79
CA PHE A 38 5.65 -4.14 7.80
C PHE A 38 7.03 -3.85 7.22
N ARG A 39 7.13 -3.10 6.12
CA ARG A 39 8.41 -2.62 5.57
C ARG A 39 9.25 -1.86 6.60
N ASN A 40 8.63 -1.05 7.47
CA ASN A 40 9.37 -0.33 8.52
C ASN A 40 9.90 -1.27 9.59
N LEU A 41 9.15 -2.33 9.94
CA LEU A 41 9.62 -3.39 10.84
C LEU A 41 10.86 -4.09 10.26
N LEU A 42 10.83 -4.42 8.96
CA LEU A 42 11.95 -5.07 8.27
C LEU A 42 13.24 -4.25 8.29
N VAL A 43 13.14 -2.93 8.15
CA VAL A 43 14.33 -2.06 8.06
C VAL A 43 14.83 -1.65 9.44
N HIS A 44 13.93 -1.30 10.37
CA HIS A 44 14.32 -0.70 11.65
C HIS A 44 14.41 -1.69 12.82
N LEU A 45 13.71 -2.82 12.72
CA LEU A 45 13.57 -3.78 13.81
C LEU A 45 13.91 -5.20 13.35
N TYR A 46 14.81 -5.34 12.36
CA TYR A 46 15.15 -6.63 11.74
C TYR A 46 15.52 -7.73 12.74
N ALA A 47 16.17 -7.38 13.87
CA ALA A 47 16.52 -8.34 14.92
C ALA A 47 15.32 -8.96 15.67
N ARG A 48 14.11 -8.40 15.48
CA ARG A 48 12.85 -8.85 16.09
C ARG A 48 11.85 -9.34 15.05
N VAL A 49 12.23 -9.37 13.78
CA VAL A 49 11.36 -9.83 12.69
C VAL A 49 11.26 -11.36 12.74
N ASN A 50 10.04 -11.88 12.58
CA ASN A 50 9.79 -13.31 12.49
C ASN A 50 9.91 -13.76 11.03
N ASP A 51 10.91 -14.60 10.72
CA ASP A 51 11.15 -15.10 9.36
C ASP A 51 9.95 -15.83 8.75
N GLY A 52 9.15 -16.52 9.56
CA GLY A 52 7.92 -17.19 9.12
C GLY A 52 6.85 -16.19 8.66
N GLU A 53 6.74 -15.06 9.34
CA GLU A 53 5.85 -13.96 8.92
C GLU A 53 6.34 -13.33 7.61
N VAL A 54 7.65 -13.09 7.48
CA VAL A 54 8.25 -12.58 6.24
C VAL A 54 7.98 -13.53 5.07
N HIS A 55 8.23 -14.82 5.26
CA HIS A 55 7.98 -15.83 4.24
C HIS A 55 6.51 -15.88 3.82
N ARG A 56 5.58 -15.79 4.79
CA ARG A 56 4.14 -15.72 4.51
C ARG A 56 3.80 -14.49 3.66
N VAL A 57 4.26 -13.30 4.06
CA VAL A 57 3.99 -12.04 3.32
C VAL A 57 4.52 -12.12 1.89
N ILE A 58 5.74 -12.63 1.69
CA ILE A 58 6.34 -12.80 0.36
C ILE A 58 5.48 -13.73 -0.52
N ARG A 59 4.90 -14.79 0.05
CA ARG A 59 4.12 -15.78 -0.72
C ARG A 59 2.67 -15.38 -0.96
N GLU A 60 2.04 -14.73 0.02
CA GLU A 60 0.58 -14.56 0.04
C GLU A 60 0.14 -13.11 -0.27
N ASP A 61 0.97 -12.13 0.07
CA ASP A 61 0.55 -10.73 0.09
C ASP A 61 1.15 -9.89 -1.07
N LEU A 62 2.16 -10.39 -1.80
CA LEU A 62 2.75 -9.66 -2.93
C LEU A 62 1.78 -9.39 -4.09
N GLY A 63 0.73 -10.19 -4.24
CA GLY A 63 -0.32 -9.97 -5.25
C GLY A 63 -1.06 -8.63 -5.08
N ASP A 64 -1.02 -8.03 -3.88
CA ASP A 64 -1.58 -6.69 -3.67
C ASP A 64 -0.82 -5.60 -4.43
N LEU A 65 0.46 -5.78 -4.73
CA LEU A 65 1.23 -4.86 -5.58
C LEU A 65 0.71 -4.87 -7.02
N GLU A 66 0.34 -6.04 -7.54
CA GLU A 66 -0.26 -6.16 -8.87
C GLU A 66 -1.65 -5.52 -8.91
N ARG A 67 -2.49 -5.77 -7.89
CA ARG A 67 -3.80 -5.12 -7.73
C ARG A 67 -3.65 -3.60 -7.64
N TYR A 68 -2.63 -3.11 -6.95
CA TYR A 68 -2.32 -1.69 -6.84
C TYR A 68 -1.98 -1.09 -8.21
N LEU A 69 -1.03 -1.69 -8.95
CA LEU A 69 -0.64 -1.22 -10.28
C LEU A 69 -1.83 -1.19 -11.25
N ALA A 70 -2.67 -2.23 -11.22
CA ALA A 70 -3.87 -2.29 -12.05
C ALA A 70 -4.88 -1.17 -11.70
N SER A 71 -5.07 -0.89 -10.40
CA SER A 71 -6.00 0.14 -9.93
C SER A 71 -5.53 1.55 -10.27
N VAL A 72 -4.24 1.85 -10.05
CA VAL A 72 -3.61 3.10 -10.48
C VAL A 72 -3.71 3.26 -12.00
N GLY A 73 -3.43 2.20 -12.77
CA GLY A 73 -3.54 2.22 -14.22
C GLY A 73 -4.96 2.50 -14.72
N ARG A 74 -6.00 1.91 -14.09
CA ARG A 74 -7.40 2.22 -14.40
C ARG A 74 -7.75 3.66 -14.07
N TYR A 75 -7.35 4.13 -12.90
CA TYR A 75 -7.60 5.51 -12.47
C TYR A 75 -6.97 6.53 -13.42
N LEU A 76 -5.72 6.33 -13.83
CA LEU A 76 -5.05 7.23 -14.78
C LEU A 76 -5.67 7.23 -16.17
N LYS A 77 -6.22 6.10 -16.64
CA LYS A 77 -6.91 6.00 -17.93
C LYS A 77 -8.29 6.64 -17.94
N ALA A 78 -9.03 6.56 -16.84
CA ALA A 78 -10.36 7.17 -16.73
C ALA A 78 -10.32 8.71 -16.77
N GLU A 79 -9.13 9.29 -16.59
CA GLU A 79 -8.89 10.74 -16.56
C GLU A 79 -8.38 11.31 -17.89
N ILE A 80 -8.20 10.46 -18.92
CA ILE A 80 -7.85 10.85 -20.30
C ILE A 80 -9.09 10.70 -21.17
#